data_AF-A0A2P4VI31-F1
#
_entry.id   AF-A0A2P4VI31-F1
#
_cell.length_a   1.000
_cell.length_b   1.000
_cell.length_c   1.000
_cell.angle_alpha   90.00
_cell.angle_beta   90.00
_cell.angle_gamma   90.00
#
_symmetry.space_group_name_H-M   'P 1'
#
loop_
_entity.id
_entity.type
_entity.pdbx_description
1 polymer ?
#
loop_
_entity_poly.entity_id
_entity_poly.type
_entity_poly.pdbx_seq_one_letter_code
_entity_poly.pdbx_strand_id
1 'polypeptide(L)'
;MPVTYRFVLEKDMEEEARNRCSFCSQRHFSDRCGNHVEMEERKRILTEKNRCWRCLLVRQPGHNCSSRKCFYCAQYGHNEAICTRP
;
A
#
# COMPACT_ATOMS: atom_id res chain seq x y z
N MET A 1 -11.39 6.75 -15.51
CA MET A 1 -10.91 8.08 -15.07
C MET A 1 -9.99 7.86 -13.89
N PRO A 2 -8.79 8.45 -13.84
CA PRO A 2 -7.96 8.42 -12.64
C PRO A 2 -8.71 9.12 -11.50
N VAL A 3 -8.70 8.51 -10.32
CA VAL A 3 -9.23 9.14 -9.11
C VAL A 3 -8.34 10.32 -8.75
N THR A 4 -8.93 11.40 -8.24
CA THR A 4 -8.21 12.65 -7.90
C THR A 4 -7.98 12.81 -6.40
N TYR A 5 -8.53 11.92 -5.58
CA TYR A 5 -8.43 11.97 -4.12
C TYR A 5 -8.28 10.57 -3.50
N ARG A 6 -7.28 10.40 -2.65
CA ARG A 6 -7.09 9.21 -1.81
C ARG A 6 -7.81 9.41 -0.50
N PHE A 7 -8.75 8.54 -0.20
CA PHE A 7 -9.36 8.49 1.13
C PHE A 7 -8.43 7.76 2.11
N VAL A 8 -8.17 8.38 3.25
CA VAL A 8 -7.34 7.85 4.32
C VAL A 8 -8.14 7.86 5.61
N LEU A 9 -8.05 6.79 6.39
CA LEU A 9 -8.72 6.65 7.68
C LEU A 9 -8.07 7.54 8.74
N GLU A 10 -8.77 7.72 9.85
CA GLU A 10 -8.16 8.29 11.05
C GLU A 10 -7.06 7.37 11.59
N LYS A 11 -6.16 7.95 12.40
CA LYS A 11 -5.12 7.17 13.07
C LYS A 11 -5.74 6.13 13.98
N ASP A 12 -5.10 4.97 14.02
CA ASP A 12 -5.50 3.81 14.84
C ASP A 12 -6.89 3.23 14.57
N MET A 13 -7.52 3.63 13.45
CA MET A 13 -8.83 3.11 13.05
C MET A 13 -8.73 1.72 12.40
N GLU A 14 -9.64 0.83 12.80
CA GLU A 14 -9.82 -0.49 12.20
C GLU A 14 -11.09 -0.55 11.34
N GLU A 15 -11.02 -1.29 10.23
CA GLU A 15 -12.12 -1.67 9.35
C GLU A 15 -12.26 -3.21 9.35
N GLU A 16 -13.36 -3.72 8.81
CA GLU A 16 -13.52 -5.16 8.51
C GLU A 16 -12.70 -5.58 7.28
N ALA A 17 -11.38 -5.49 7.39
CA ALA A 17 -10.46 -5.99 6.36
C ALA A 17 -9.98 -7.41 6.68
N ARG A 18 -9.97 -8.28 5.66
CA ARG A 18 -9.44 -9.66 5.78
C ARG A 18 -7.95 -9.70 6.12
N ASN A 19 -7.19 -8.73 5.60
CA ASN A 19 -5.74 -8.67 5.76
C ASN A 19 -5.35 -7.49 6.66
N ARG A 20 -4.26 -7.68 7.42
CA ARG A 20 -3.63 -6.61 8.20
C ARG A 20 -2.90 -5.63 7.27
N CYS A 21 -2.92 -4.36 7.64
CA CYS A 21 -2.20 -3.30 6.97
C CYS A 21 -0.70 -3.61 6.92
N SER A 22 -0.08 -3.43 5.75
CA SER A 22 1.35 -3.70 5.59
C SER A 22 2.24 -2.67 6.31
N PHE A 23 1.69 -1.51 6.66
CA PHE A 23 2.40 -0.41 7.30
C PHE A 23 2.27 -0.46 8.82
N CYS A 24 1.06 -0.37 9.37
CA CYS A 24 0.83 -0.33 10.83
C CYS A 24 0.33 -1.64 11.46
N SER A 25 0.08 -2.70 10.68
CA SER A 25 -0.37 -4.02 11.16
C SER A 25 -1.79 -4.07 11.78
N GLN A 26 -2.53 -2.97 11.82
CA GLN A 26 -3.97 -2.91 12.16
C GLN A 26 -4.84 -3.46 11.03
N ARG A 27 -6.13 -3.69 11.30
CA ARG A 27 -7.08 -4.20 10.30
C ARG A 27 -7.64 -3.07 9.45
N HIS A 28 -7.16 -2.92 8.23
CA HIS A 28 -7.76 -2.06 7.18
C HIS A 28 -7.01 -2.26 5.86
N PHE A 29 -7.55 -1.72 4.77
CA PHE A 29 -6.82 -1.68 3.50
C PHE A 29 -5.57 -0.79 3.61
N SER A 30 -4.40 -1.32 3.22
CA SER A 30 -3.12 -0.59 3.36
C SER A 30 -3.13 0.77 2.67
N ASP A 31 -3.85 0.88 1.54
CA ASP A 31 -4.00 2.14 0.80
C ASP A 31 -4.61 3.26 1.66
N ARG A 32 -5.55 2.92 2.55
CA ARG A 32 -6.29 3.85 3.41
C ARG A 32 -5.65 4.09 4.78
N CYS A 33 -4.42 3.61 5.01
CA CYS A 33 -3.79 3.69 6.33
C CYS A 33 -3.54 5.14 6.79
N GLY A 34 -4.20 5.54 7.90
CA GLY A 34 -4.04 6.86 8.54
C GLY A 34 -2.78 7.03 9.38
N ASN A 35 -2.15 5.93 9.79
CA ASN A 35 -0.94 5.99 10.63
C ASN A 35 0.31 6.39 9.84
N HIS A 36 0.35 6.07 8.56
CA HIS A 36 1.46 6.40 7.67
C HIS A 36 0.88 6.99 6.39
N VAL A 37 0.77 8.32 6.33
CA VAL A 37 0.18 9.04 5.20
C VAL A 37 1.22 9.33 4.11
N GLU A 38 2.48 9.54 4.51
CA GLU A 38 3.55 9.94 3.60
C GLU A 38 4.06 8.76 2.75
N MET A 39 4.20 8.98 1.44
CA MET A 39 4.58 7.91 0.50
C MET A 39 6.00 7.40 0.72
N GLU A 40 6.94 8.30 1.02
CA GLU A 40 8.33 7.91 1.30
C GLU A 40 8.44 7.10 2.60
N GLU A 41 7.64 7.44 3.61
CA GLU A 41 7.55 6.65 4.84
C GLU A 41 7.02 5.23 4.55
N ARG A 42 5.95 5.12 3.77
CA ARG A 42 5.40 3.82 3.35
C ARG A 42 6.44 2.97 2.62
N LYS A 43 7.21 3.56 1.68
CA LYS A 43 8.29 2.84 0.97
C LYS A 43 9.40 2.39 1.92
N ARG A 44 9.79 3.24 2.87
CA ARG A 44 10.79 2.89 3.90
C ARG A 44 10.32 1.69 4.72
N ILE A 45 9.09 1.71 5.23
CA ILE A 45 8.51 0.61 6.02
C ILE A 45 8.47 -0.70 5.22
N LEU A 46 8.08 -0.66 3.94
CA LEU A 46 8.09 -1.86 3.11
C LEU A 46 9.50 -2.42 2.91
N THR A 47 10.49 -1.55 2.77
CA THR A 47 11.90 -1.95 2.64
C THR A 47 12.40 -2.60 3.93
N GLU A 48 12.16 -1.97 5.08
CA GLU A 48 12.52 -2.47 6.41
C GLU A 48 11.85 -3.82 6.71
N LYS A 49 10.58 -4.01 6.29
CA LYS A 49 9.84 -5.27 6.47
C LYS A 49 10.08 -6.32 5.38
N ASN A 50 11.05 -6.10 4.49
CA ASN A 50 11.33 -6.95 3.32
C ASN A 50 10.07 -7.29 2.49
N ARG A 51 9.22 -6.29 2.26
CA ARG A 51 7.99 -6.39 1.47
C ARG A 51 8.18 -5.83 0.07
N CYS A 52 7.45 -6.40 -0.87
CA CYS A 52 7.47 -5.96 -2.25
C CYS A 52 6.63 -4.69 -2.43
N TRP A 53 7.18 -3.71 -3.13
CA TRP A 53 6.49 -2.45 -3.42
C TRP A 53 5.32 -2.61 -4.40
N ARG A 54 5.25 -3.73 -5.13
CA ARG A 54 4.21 -4.00 -6.14
C ARG A 54 2.99 -4.72 -5.57
N CYS A 55 3.20 -5.65 -4.65
CA CYS A 55 2.12 -6.49 -4.12
C CYS A 55 1.98 -6.45 -2.59
N LEU A 56 2.87 -5.72 -1.89
CA LEU A 56 2.93 -5.59 -0.43
C LEU A 56 3.20 -6.91 0.34
N LEU A 57 3.36 -8.03 -0.37
CA LEU A 57 3.74 -9.31 0.22
C LEU A 57 5.22 -9.34 0.60
N VAL A 58 5.57 -10.20 1.56
CA VAL A 58 6.98 -10.45 1.92
C VAL A 58 7.71 -11.03 0.72
N ARG A 59 8.89 -10.50 0.40
CA ARG A 59 9.75 -11.01 -0.68
C ARG A 59 10.32 -12.36 -0.26
N GLN A 60 10.09 -13.37 -1.09
CA GLN A 60 10.66 -14.70 -0.96
C GLN A 60 11.65 -14.94 -2.11
N PRO A 61 12.56 -15.93 -2.02
CA PRO A 61 13.38 -16.33 -3.17
C PRO A 61 12.49 -16.67 -4.37
N GLY A 62 12.81 -16.12 -5.56
CA GLY A 62 11.98 -16.30 -6.75
C GLY A 62 10.65 -15.52 -6.76
N HIS A 63 10.48 -14.52 -5.87
CA HIS A 63 9.26 -13.72 -5.79
C HIS A 63 8.87 -13.08 -7.13
N ASN A 64 7.78 -13.57 -7.70
CA ASN A 64 7.19 -13.02 -8.91
C ASN A 64 5.88 -12.29 -8.57
N CYS A 65 5.76 -11.06 -9.03
CA CYS A 65 4.55 -10.25 -8.84
C CYS A 65 3.66 -10.34 -10.05
N SER A 66 2.37 -10.61 -9.86
CA SER A 66 1.38 -10.30 -10.89
C SER A 66 1.41 -8.81 -11.21
N SER A 67 1.34 -8.47 -12.50
CA SER A 67 1.37 -7.09 -12.95
C SER A 67 -0.04 -6.52 -12.98
N ARG A 68 -0.34 -5.60 -12.07
CA ARG A 68 -1.59 -4.83 -12.01
C ARG A 68 -1.29 -3.37 -12.32
N LYS A 69 -2.18 -2.71 -13.07
CA LYS A 69 -2.15 -1.25 -13.21
C LYS A 69 -2.59 -0.60 -11.90
N CYS A 70 -1.86 0.42 -11.48
CA CYS A 70 -2.25 1.25 -10.35
C CYS A 70 -3.58 1.95 -10.65
N PHE A 71 -4.49 1.97 -9.68
CA PHE A 71 -5.80 2.58 -9.82
C PHE A 71 -5.74 4.11 -9.98
N TYR A 72 -4.76 4.76 -9.33
CA TYR A 72 -4.61 6.22 -9.33
C TYR A 72 -3.94 6.76 -10.58
N CYS A 73 -2.83 6.16 -11.03
CA CYS A 73 -2.04 6.69 -12.14
C CYS A 73 -2.08 5.85 -13.42
N ALA A 74 -2.76 4.71 -13.42
CA ALA A 74 -2.82 3.73 -14.52
C ALA A 74 -1.45 3.15 -14.96
N GLN A 75 -0.38 3.38 -14.21
CA GLN A 75 0.97 2.85 -14.48
C GLN A 75 1.20 1.51 -13.76
N TYR A 76 2.13 0.74 -14.29
CA TYR A 76 2.61 -0.49 -13.65
C TYR A 76 3.78 -0.21 -12.70
N GLY A 77 4.20 -1.24 -11.95
CA GLY A 77 5.45 -1.20 -11.18
C GLY A 77 5.33 -0.82 -9.71
N HIS A 78 4.13 -0.52 -9.21
CA HIS A 78 3.89 -0.25 -7.79
C HIS A 78 2.47 -0.66 -7.36
N ASN A 79 2.28 -0.83 -6.07
CA ASN A 79 0.96 -0.98 -5.45
C ASN A 79 0.28 0.39 -5.30
N GLU A 80 -1.04 0.46 -5.42
CA GLU A 80 -1.76 1.73 -5.23
C GLU A 80 -1.46 2.42 -3.90
N ALA A 81 -1.20 1.64 -2.83
CA ALA A 81 -0.91 2.16 -1.49
C ALA A 81 0.39 2.98 -1.39
N ILE A 82 1.25 2.95 -2.40
CA ILE A 82 2.48 3.76 -2.45
C ILE A 82 2.54 4.65 -3.70
N CYS A 83 1.41 4.82 -4.39
CA CYS A 83 1.34 5.71 -5.54
C CYS A 83 1.43 7.16 -5.09
N THR A 84 2.30 7.94 -5.74
CA THR A 84 2.47 9.38 -5.50
C THR A 84 1.34 10.23 -6.07
N ARG A 85 0.46 9.63 -6.88
CA ARG A 85 -0.80 10.26 -7.27
C ARG A 85 -1.91 9.87 -6.27
N PRO A 86 -2.66 10.85 -5.75
CA PRO A 86 -3.82 10.60 -4.90
C PRO A 86 -4.97 9.97 -5.67
#